data_AF-A0A5B7FL09-F1
#
_entry.id   AF-A0A5B7FL09-F1
#
_cell.length_a   1.000
_cell.length_b   1.000
_cell.length_c   1.000
_cell.angle_alpha   90.00
_cell.angle_beta   90.00
_cell.angle_gamma   90.00
#
_symmetry.space_group_name_H-M   'P 1'
#
loop_
_entity.id
_entity.type
_entity.pdbx_description
1 polymer ?
#
loop_
_entity_poly.entity_id
_entity_poly.type
_entity_poly.pdbx_seq_one_letter_code
_entity_poly.pdbx_strand_id
1 'polypeptide(L)'
;MDNAGQWSEVVLQLTMVNTMDQWVEESTRYRGEEEPSLLDQVFTKKPEPPPSIQYLSPMGRSDHATLEVEIQEKDGLRYRDDYKKDN
;
A
#
# COMPACT_ATOMS: atom_id res chain seq x y z
N MET A 1 25.67 19.67 1.97
CA MET A 1 24.88 18.85 2.90
C MET A 1 23.43 19.04 2.49
N ASP A 2 22.91 18.08 1.73
CA ASP A 2 21.57 18.15 1.15
C ASP A 2 20.56 17.62 2.17
N ASN A 3 19.95 18.55 2.90
CA ASN A 3 18.93 18.24 3.89
C ASN A 3 17.54 18.18 3.22
N ALA A 4 17.39 18.65 1.98
CA ALA A 4 16.10 18.78 1.31
C ALA A 4 15.50 17.40 0.97
N GLY A 5 16.35 16.44 0.59
CA GLY A 5 15.94 15.04 0.40
C GLY A 5 15.34 14.42 1.67
N GLN A 6 15.99 14.61 2.81
CA GLN A 6 15.54 14.08 4.10
C GLN A 6 14.22 14.72 4.58
N TRP A 7 14.04 16.03 4.38
CA TRP A 7 12.77 16.70 4.68
C TRP A 7 11.64 16.24 3.75
N SER A 8 11.93 16.01 2.46
CA SER A 8 10.93 15.53 1.51
C SER A 8 10.43 14.13 1.84
N GLU A 9 11.32 13.24 2.30
CA GLU A 9 10.96 11.88 2.73
C GLU A 9 10.11 11.89 4.00
N VAL A 10 10.51 12.67 5.01
CA VAL A 10 9.75 12.78 6.27
C VAL A 10 8.37 13.39 6.03
N VAL A 11 8.26 14.41 5.18
CA VAL A 11 6.96 15.02 4.84
C VAL A 11 6.09 14.06 4.04
N LEU A 12 6.66 13.28 3.11
CA LEU A 12 5.93 12.28 2.35
C LEU A 12 5.40 11.18 3.27
N GLN A 13 6.25 10.65 4.17
CA GLN A 13 5.85 9.65 5.17
C GLN A 13 4.76 10.21 6.09
N LEU A 14 4.93 11.43 6.61
CA LEU A 14 3.95 12.07 7.48
C LEU A 14 2.62 12.33 6.76
N THR A 15 2.68 12.72 5.48
CA THR A 15 1.48 12.92 4.66
C THR A 15 0.78 11.59 4.41
N MET A 16 1.52 10.53 4.08
CA MET A 16 0.96 9.20 3.90
C MET A 16 0.30 8.71 5.20
N VAL A 17 0.98 8.79 6.35
CA VAL A 17 0.43 8.36 7.65
C VAL A 17 -0.80 9.18 8.07
N ASN A 18 -0.83 10.49 7.77
CA ASN A 18 -1.96 11.34 8.17
C ASN A 18 -3.13 11.35 7.17
N THR A 19 -2.93 10.92 5.93
CA THR A 19 -3.96 11.01 4.86
C THR A 19 -4.37 9.66 4.29
N MET A 20 -3.63 8.59 4.59
CA MET A 20 -3.91 7.23 4.17
C MET A 20 -4.04 6.33 5.40
N ASP A 21 -4.97 5.39 5.31
CA ASP A 21 -5.07 4.30 6.27
C ASP A 21 -4.24 3.12 5.79
N GLN A 22 -3.61 2.47 6.75
CA GLN A 22 -2.94 1.19 6.61
C GLN A 22 -3.97 0.09 6.87
N TRP A 23 -4.03 -0.94 6.02
CA TRP A 23 -5.08 -1.97 6.07
C TRP A 23 -4.61 -3.39 6.39
N VAL A 24 -3.29 -3.65 6.37
CA VAL A 24 -2.74 -4.99 6.65
C VAL A 24 -2.58 -5.16 8.17
N GLU A 25 -3.32 -6.09 8.75
CA GLU A 25 -3.35 -6.33 10.19
C GLU A 25 -2.62 -7.62 10.59
N GLU A 26 -2.45 -8.56 9.67
CA GLU A 26 -1.84 -9.87 9.95
C GLU A 26 -0.37 -9.93 9.52
N SER A 27 0.39 -10.86 10.13
CA SER A 27 1.74 -11.18 9.68
C SER A 27 1.69 -11.67 8.24
N THR A 28 2.57 -11.12 7.41
CA THR A 28 2.60 -11.43 5.97
C THR A 28 3.77 -12.29 5.59
N ARG A 29 4.77 -12.44 6.46
CA ARG A 29 5.93 -13.30 6.23
C ARG A 29 6.01 -14.46 7.22
N TYR A 30 6.22 -15.65 6.69
CA TYR A 30 6.33 -16.92 7.42
C TYR A 30 7.50 -17.74 6.88
N ARG A 31 8.63 -17.72 7.60
CA ARG A 31 9.87 -18.37 7.15
C ARG A 31 10.34 -19.47 8.10
N GLY A 32 9.91 -20.70 7.84
CA GLY A 32 10.35 -21.86 8.61
C GLY A 32 10.00 -21.72 10.10
N GLU A 33 11.03 -21.69 10.95
CA GLU A 33 10.90 -21.49 12.41
C GLU A 33 11.06 -20.02 12.84
N GLU A 34 11.28 -19.09 11.91
CA GLU A 34 11.33 -17.66 12.22
C GLU A 34 9.96 -17.15 12.70
N GLU A 35 9.97 -16.17 13.60
CA GLU A 35 8.75 -15.53 14.09
C GLU A 35 8.01 -14.82 12.94
N PRO A 36 6.68 -15.02 12.79
CA PRO A 36 5.92 -14.34 11.76
C PRO A 36 6.02 -12.82 11.86
N SER A 37 6.18 -12.14 10.73
CA SER A 37 6.33 -10.67 10.70
C SER A 37 5.38 -9.99 9.72
N LEU A 38 4.90 -8.80 10.12
CA LEU A 38 4.09 -7.91 9.29
C LEU A 38 5.04 -6.97 8.52
N LEU A 39 5.35 -7.33 7.28
CA LEU A 39 6.29 -6.59 6.44
C LEU A 39 5.62 -5.92 5.24
N ASP A 40 4.61 -6.58 4.68
CA ASP A 40 3.82 -6.04 3.58
C ASP A 40 2.76 -5.06 4.09
N GLN A 41 2.55 -3.95 3.37
CA GLN A 41 1.66 -2.86 3.77
C GLN A 41 0.81 -2.42 2.58
N VAL A 42 -0.45 -2.10 2.86
CA VAL A 42 -1.41 -1.57 1.89
C VAL A 42 -1.93 -0.26 2.46
N PHE A 43 -1.68 0.83 1.74
CA PHE A 43 -2.13 2.17 2.11
C PHE A 43 -3.14 2.68 1.10
N THR A 44 -4.28 3.17 1.58
CA THR A 44 -5.25 3.87 0.74
C THR A 44 -5.76 5.11 1.45
N LYS A 45 -6.19 6.13 0.70
CA LYS A 45 -7.08 7.13 1.29
C LYS A 45 -8.34 6.42 1.75
N LYS A 46 -8.92 6.80 2.91
CA LYS A 46 -10.17 6.27 3.48
C LYS A 46 -11.23 6.06 2.40
N PRO A 47 -11.36 4.84 1.83
CA PRO A 47 -12.36 4.59 0.83
C PRO A 47 -13.67 4.30 1.56
N GLU A 48 -14.78 4.68 0.93
CA GLU A 48 -16.11 4.34 1.41
C GLU A 48 -16.79 3.53 0.29
N PRO A 49 -17.04 2.22 0.50
CA PRO A 49 -16.76 1.44 1.71
C PRO A 49 -15.26 1.09 1.91
N PRO A 50 -14.86 0.66 3.14
CA PRO A 50 -13.51 0.13 3.41
C PRO A 50 -13.14 -1.03 2.46
N PRO A 51 -11.84 -1.22 2.16
CA PRO A 51 -11.40 -2.29 1.29
C PRO A 51 -11.57 -3.64 1.98
N SER A 52 -11.80 -4.70 1.20
CA SER A 52 -11.72 -6.08 1.68
C SER A 52 -10.30 -6.60 1.47
N ILE A 53 -9.77 -7.34 2.44
CA ILE A 53 -8.43 -7.94 2.36
C ILE A 53 -8.51 -9.41 2.74
N GLN A 54 -7.92 -10.26 1.90
CA GLN A 54 -7.74 -11.68 2.16
C GLN A 54 -6.25 -12.04 2.19
N TYR A 55 -5.88 -12.87 3.15
CA TYR A 55 -4.54 -13.40 3.33
C TYR A 55 -4.51 -14.83 2.81
N LEU A 56 -3.90 -15.02 1.64
CA LEU A 56 -3.79 -16.31 0.98
C LEU A 56 -2.42 -16.92 1.25
N SER A 57 -2.35 -18.26 1.20
CA SER A 57 -1.08 -18.98 1.35
C SER A 57 -0.03 -18.48 0.34
N PRO A 58 1.26 -18.45 0.71
CA PRO A 58 2.32 -18.02 -0.18
C PRO A 58 2.30 -18.75 -1.52
N MET A 59 2.41 -18.00 -2.62
CA MET A 59 2.47 -18.59 -3.95
C MET A 59 3.90 -19.06 -4.28
N GLY A 60 4.03 -20.32 -4.68
CA GLY A 60 5.28 -20.90 -5.17
C GLY A 60 6.35 -21.07 -4.08
N ARG A 61 7.46 -20.33 -4.21
CA ARG A 61 8.60 -20.36 -3.26
C ARG A 61 8.69 -19.14 -2.36
N SER A 62 7.68 -18.26 -2.40
CA SER A 62 7.61 -17.09 -1.52
C SER A 62 7.44 -17.56 -0.07
N ASP A 63 8.11 -16.89 0.86
CA ASP A 63 7.82 -16.93 2.30
C ASP A 63 6.80 -15.86 2.72
N HIS A 64 6.37 -15.01 1.78
CA HIS A 64 5.31 -14.03 1.97
C HIS A 64 3.93 -14.53 1.52
N ALA A 65 2.91 -14.31 2.36
CA ALA A 65 1.50 -14.49 2.06
C ALA A 65 1.08 -13.62 0.88
N THR A 66 0.09 -14.10 0.12
CA THR A 66 -0.47 -13.33 -0.98
C THR A 66 -1.65 -12.51 -0.46
N LEU A 67 -1.58 -11.19 -0.61
CA LEU A 67 -2.66 -10.28 -0.25
C LEU A 67 -3.57 -10.05 -1.45
N GLU A 68 -4.83 -10.45 -1.34
CA GLU A 68 -5.87 -10.07 -2.29
C GLU A 68 -6.68 -8.92 -1.69
N VAL A 69 -6.68 -7.77 -2.37
CA VAL A 69 -7.30 -6.53 -1.90
C VAL A 69 -8.35 -6.07 -2.90
N GLU A 70 -9.60 -5.94 -2.44
CA GLU A 70 -10.69 -5.38 -3.25
C GLU A 70 -10.96 -3.93 -2.81
N ILE A 71 -10.86 -3.01 -3.75
CA ILE A 71 -11.11 -1.58 -3.53
C ILE A 71 -12.22 -1.15 -4.48
N GLN A 72 -13.29 -0.55 -3.95
CA GLN A 72 -14.31 0.06 -4.78
C GLN A 72 -13.83 1.42 -5.29
N GLU A 73 -13.73 1.56 -6.60
CA GLU A 73 -13.47 2.86 -7.22
C GLU A 73 -14.69 3.77 -7.03
N LYS A 74 -14.45 4.99 -6.52
CA LYS A 74 -15.49 6.01 -6.46
C LYS A 74 -15.72 6.55 -7.87
N ASP A 75 -16.99 6.56 -8.32
CA ASP A 75 -17.43 7.16 -9.59
C ASP A 75 -16.91 8.60 -9.73
N GLY A 76 -15.75 8.82 -10.35
CA GLY A 76 -15.23 10.17 -10.57
C GLY A 76 -13.72 10.32 -10.77
N LEU A 77 -12.90 9.36 -10.36
CA LEU A 77 -11.45 9.41 -10.62
C LEU A 77 -11.12 8.74 -11.95
N ARG A 78 -11.61 9.30 -13.06
CA ARG A 78 -11.06 8.98 -14.38
C ARG A 78 -9.67 9.60 -14.48
N TYR A 79 -8.66 8.78 -14.73
CA TYR A 79 -7.36 9.27 -15.17
C TYR A 79 -7.58 10.14 -16.41
N ARG A 80 -7.24 11.42 -16.30
CA ARG A 80 -7.36 12.36 -17.41
C ARG A 80 -6.07 12.20 -18.21
N ASP A 81 -6.16 11.46 -19.31
CA ASP A 81 -5.05 11.22 -20.27
C ASP A 81 -4.74 12.47 -21.12
N ASP A 82 -5.06 13.68 -20.65
CA ASP A 82 -4.93 14.93 -21.41
C ASP A 82 -3.50 15.51 -21.44
N TYR A 83 -2.50 14.80 -20.90
CA TYR A 83 -1.09 15.12 -21.13
C TYR A 83 -0.57 14.61 -22.49
N LYS A 84 -1.28 14.92 -23.58
CA LYS A 84 -0.62 14.99 -24.88
C LYS A 84 -0.04 16.40 -25.03
N LYS A 85 1.30 16.47 -24.97
CA LYS A 85 2.10 17.63 -25.31
C LYS A 85 1.63 18.20 -26.65
N ASP A 86 1.23 19.46 -26.65
CA ASP A 86 1.23 20.25 -27.86
C ASP A 86 2.69 20.40 -28.33
N ASN A 87 2.93 20.00 -29.58
CA ASN A 87 4.20 20.13 -30.29
C ASN A 87 4.46 21.60 -30.68
#